data_AF-A0A1M6Q444-F1
#
_entry.id   AF-A0A1M6Q444-F1
#
_cell.length_a   1.000
_cell.length_b   1.000
_cell.length_c   1.000
_cell.angle_alpha   90.00
_cell.angle_beta   90.00
_cell.angle_gamma   90.00
#
_symmetry.space_group_name_H-M   'P 1'
#
loop_
_entity.id
_entity.type
_entity.pdbx_description
1 polymer ?
#
loop_
_entity_poly.entity_id
_entity_poly.type
_entity_poly.pdbx_seq_one_letter_code
_entity_poly.pdbx_strand_id
1 'polypeptide(L)'
;MGVFTVLTDYIKNTFSKLNQYTILQLLWVIAIYYFVLNSLLDFASTIDDMTFNITSIKEILEYNQSILDFLQKYEIVWIELTILIFFASIIVILVTHIIFEDYIFIRSCSRYGGNLSLWSLIIYATYKLYIFTGSYYGIVLFAISAVLHWVKEKKSNLLRRFY
;
A
#
# COMPACT_ATOMS: atom_id res chain seq x y z
N MET A 1 23.99 -22.97 9.11
CA MET A 1 22.78 -23.70 8.64
C MET A 1 21.49 -23.29 9.36
N GLY A 2 21.49 -22.91 10.65
CA GLY A 2 20.26 -22.63 11.40
C GLY A 2 19.53 -21.29 11.17
N VAL A 3 20.24 -20.22 10.76
CA VAL A 3 19.60 -18.90 10.54
C VAL A 3 18.76 -18.89 9.26
N PHE A 4 19.27 -19.54 8.21
CA PHE A 4 18.57 -19.64 6.92
C PHE A 4 17.25 -20.38 7.09
N THR A 5 17.24 -21.51 7.79
CA THR A 5 16.03 -22.32 8.04
C THR A 5 14.97 -21.56 8.84
N VAL A 6 15.37 -20.79 9.86
CA VAL A 6 14.43 -19.94 10.63
C VAL A 6 13.79 -18.88 9.75
N LEU A 7 14.56 -18.27 8.85
CA LEU A 7 14.05 -17.29 7.90
C LEU A 7 13.08 -17.93 6.90
N THR A 8 13.42 -19.11 6.36
CA THR A 8 12.56 -19.83 5.42
C THR A 8 11.25 -20.27 6.08
N ASP A 9 11.29 -20.74 7.33
CA ASP A 9 10.10 -21.16 8.07
C ASP A 9 9.21 -19.95 8.43
N TYR A 10 9.81 -18.81 8.79
CA TYR A 10 9.07 -17.58 9.02
C TYR A 10 8.39 -17.07 7.74
N ILE A 11 9.11 -17.06 6.62
CA ILE A 11 8.57 -16.72 5.31
C ILE A 11 7.43 -17.66 4.94
N LYS A 12 7.66 -18.98 5.03
CA LYS A 12 6.67 -20.00 4.66
C LYS A 12 5.41 -19.93 5.53
N ASN A 13 5.54 -19.64 6.82
CA ASN A 13 4.43 -19.46 7.75
C ASN A 13 3.68 -18.13 7.53
N THR A 14 4.37 -17.11 7.01
CA THR A 14 3.75 -15.84 6.62
C THR A 14 2.97 -16.01 5.31
N PHE A 15 3.55 -16.71 4.32
CA PHE A 15 2.92 -17.04 3.05
C PHE A 15 1.72 -18.00 3.20
N SER A 16 1.77 -18.96 4.13
CA SER A 16 0.64 -19.88 4.36
C SER A 16 -0.59 -19.20 4.98
N LYS A 17 -0.41 -18.03 5.60
CA LYS A 17 -1.48 -17.24 6.25
C LYS A 17 -1.98 -16.07 5.39
N LEU A 18 -1.39 -15.85 4.23
CA LEU A 18 -1.76 -14.76 3.33
C LEU A 18 -3.08 -15.08 2.62
N ASN A 19 -4.18 -14.52 3.12
CA ASN A 19 -5.42 -14.39 2.34
C ASN A 19 -5.18 -13.41 1.18
N GLN A 20 -5.92 -13.53 0.07
CA GLN A 20 -5.81 -12.64 -1.09
C GLN A 20 -6.03 -11.16 -0.69
N TYR A 21 -6.87 -10.90 0.32
CA TYR A 21 -7.02 -9.58 0.93
C TYR A 21 -5.78 -9.10 1.69
N THR A 22 -5.04 -10.02 2.30
CA THR A 22 -3.80 -9.75 3.04
C THR A 22 -2.63 -9.47 2.10
N ILE A 23 -2.62 -10.02 0.87
CA ILE A 23 -1.56 -9.76 -0.11
C ILE A 23 -1.53 -8.27 -0.52
N LEU A 24 -2.69 -7.68 -0.82
CA LEU A 24 -2.75 -6.26 -1.21
C LEU A 24 -2.42 -5.32 -0.05
N GLN A 25 -2.84 -5.67 1.16
CA GLN A 25 -2.48 -4.95 2.38
C GLN A 25 -0.96 -5.04 2.64
N LEU A 26 -0.37 -6.21 2.45
CA LEU A 26 1.07 -6.40 2.59
C LEU A 26 1.82 -5.59 1.53
N LEU A 27 1.36 -5.61 0.28
CA LEU A 27 1.94 -4.83 -0.81
C LEU A 27 1.90 -3.33 -0.49
N TRP A 28 0.79 -2.84 0.06
CA TRP A 28 0.67 -1.47 0.52
C TRP A 28 1.66 -1.12 1.64
N VAL A 29 1.82 -2.00 2.63
CA VAL A 29 2.81 -1.80 3.70
C VAL A 29 4.23 -1.75 3.14
N ILE A 30 4.59 -2.66 2.23
CA ILE A 30 5.88 -2.68 1.55
C ILE A 30 6.10 -1.36 0.78
N ALA A 31 5.09 -0.87 0.08
CA ALA A 31 5.16 0.39 -0.66
C ALA A 31 5.40 1.58 0.30
N ILE A 32 4.74 1.62 1.45
CA ILE A 32 4.99 2.67 2.46
C ILE A 32 6.44 2.64 2.93
N TYR A 33 6.98 1.46 3.29
CA TYR A 33 8.37 1.34 3.71
C TYR A 33 9.33 1.88 2.66
N TYR A 34 9.10 1.50 1.41
CA TYR A 34 9.88 1.94 0.27
C TYR A 34 9.84 3.47 0.09
N PHE A 35 8.65 4.09 0.14
CA PHE A 35 8.52 5.55 0.02
C PHE A 35 9.11 6.31 1.21
N VAL A 36 8.96 5.80 2.43
CA VAL A 36 9.60 6.39 3.62
C VAL A 36 11.12 6.34 3.47
N LEU A 37 11.67 5.20 3.05
CA LEU A 37 13.10 5.03 2.86
C LEU A 37 13.65 6.02 1.82
N ASN A 38 12.97 6.18 0.67
CA ASN A 38 13.37 7.19 -0.31
C ASN A 38 13.28 8.61 0.26
N SER A 39 12.21 8.95 1.00
CA SER A 39 12.09 10.29 1.59
C SER A 39 13.21 10.61 2.59
N LEU A 40 13.65 9.61 3.36
CA LEU A 40 14.77 9.75 4.30
C LEU A 40 16.11 9.91 3.58
N LEU A 41 16.31 9.19 2.47
CA LEU A 41 17.51 9.34 1.63
C LEU A 41 17.56 10.74 1.01
N ASP A 42 16.46 11.21 0.43
CA ASP A 42 16.35 12.56 -0.14
C ASP A 42 16.62 13.62 0.94
N PHE A 43 16.05 13.45 2.13
CA PHE A 43 16.28 14.35 3.27
C PHE A 43 17.75 14.35 3.73
N ALA A 44 18.38 13.18 3.84
CA ALA A 44 19.77 13.05 4.24
C ALA A 44 20.71 13.71 3.22
N SER A 45 20.46 13.53 1.93
CA SER A 45 21.24 14.17 0.85
C SER A 45 21.10 15.70 0.85
N THR A 46 19.98 16.24 1.36
CA THR A 46 19.76 17.69 1.45
C THR A 46 20.53 18.33 2.61
N ILE A 47 20.81 17.58 3.69
CA ILE A 47 21.40 18.11 4.92
C ILE A 47 22.93 18.10 4.92
N ASP A 48 23.56 17.13 4.25
CA ASP A 48 25.02 17.06 4.25
C ASP A 48 25.57 16.34 3.00
N ASP A 49 26.03 17.14 2.04
CA ASP A 49 26.73 16.67 0.83
C ASP A 49 28.14 16.11 1.15
N MET A 50 28.64 16.28 2.40
CA MET A 50 30.05 16.05 2.75
C MET A 50 30.33 14.94 3.77
N THR A 51 29.35 14.42 4.52
CA THR A 51 29.62 13.41 5.58
C THR A 51 29.00 12.04 5.35
N PHE A 52 27.95 11.91 4.54
CA PHE A 52 27.42 10.59 4.17
C PHE A 52 28.26 9.99 3.05
N ASN A 53 28.99 8.92 3.35
CA ASN A 53 29.70 8.15 2.33
C ASN A 53 28.69 7.34 1.48
N ILE A 54 27.99 8.02 0.57
CA ILE A 54 26.94 7.47 -0.30
C ILE A 54 27.48 6.35 -1.23
N THR A 55 28.80 6.26 -1.41
CA THR A 55 29.42 5.26 -2.30
C THR A 55 29.10 3.81 -1.90
N SER A 56 28.89 3.51 -0.62
CA SER A 56 28.52 2.16 -0.17
C SER A 56 27.02 1.83 -0.33
N ILE A 57 26.17 2.85 -0.51
CA ILE A 57 24.71 2.73 -0.64
C ILE A 57 24.26 3.00 -2.08
N LYS A 58 25.18 3.36 -2.98
CA LYS A 58 24.89 3.74 -4.37
C LYS A 58 24.09 2.68 -5.14
N GLU A 59 24.41 1.40 -4.98
CA GLU A 59 23.65 0.31 -5.62
C GLU A 59 22.20 0.22 -5.11
N ILE A 60 21.98 0.47 -3.81
CA ILE A 60 20.65 0.51 -3.20
C ILE A 60 19.85 1.70 -3.74
N LEU A 61 20.51 2.86 -3.90
CA LEU A 61 19.92 4.06 -4.49
C LEU A 61 19.53 3.84 -5.96
N GLU A 62 20.39 3.23 -6.76
CA GLU A 62 20.10 2.91 -8.16
C GLU A 62 18.94 1.92 -8.29
N TYR A 63 18.91 0.88 -7.44
CA TYR A 63 17.80 -0.06 -7.41
C TYR A 63 16.48 0.60 -6.99
N ASN A 64 16.53 1.45 -5.98
CA ASN A 64 15.36 2.22 -5.56
C ASN A 64 14.89 3.13 -6.68
N GLN A 65 15.77 3.90 -7.32
CA GLN A 65 15.40 4.78 -8.41
C GLN A 65 14.75 4.00 -9.58
N SER A 66 15.29 2.82 -9.93
CA SER A 66 14.72 1.95 -10.96
C SER A 66 13.28 1.53 -10.67
N ILE A 67 12.95 1.22 -9.41
CA ILE A 67 11.58 0.92 -8.99
C ILE A 67 10.68 2.15 -9.16
N LEU A 68 11.16 3.33 -8.77
CA LEU A 68 10.40 4.57 -8.88
C LEU A 68 10.12 4.92 -10.34
N ASP A 69 11.13 4.80 -11.20
CA ASP A 69 11.04 5.03 -12.63
C ASP A 69 10.07 4.04 -13.29
N PHE A 70 10.07 2.77 -12.86
CA PHE A 70 9.09 1.78 -13.29
C PHE A 70 7.66 2.20 -12.92
N LEU A 71 7.44 2.64 -11.68
CA LEU A 71 6.12 3.09 -11.23
C LEU A 71 5.65 4.34 -12.00
N GLN A 72 6.54 5.30 -12.24
CA GLN A 72 6.25 6.50 -13.03
C GLN A 72 5.90 6.14 -14.47
N LYS A 73 6.67 5.25 -15.10
CA LYS A 73 6.46 4.83 -16.49
C LYS A 73 5.10 4.19 -16.71
N TYR A 74 4.63 3.37 -15.76
CA TYR A 74 3.36 2.64 -15.87
C TYR A 74 2.21 3.30 -15.09
N GLU A 75 2.40 4.52 -14.62
CA GLU A 75 1.42 5.21 -13.77
C GLU A 75 0.03 5.30 -14.43
N ILE A 76 -0.01 5.76 -15.69
CA ILE A 76 -1.25 5.95 -16.44
C ILE A 76 -1.97 4.61 -16.63
N VAL A 77 -1.22 3.58 -17.05
CA VAL A 77 -1.76 2.23 -17.26
C VAL A 77 -2.30 1.65 -15.94
N TRP A 78 -1.61 1.90 -14.83
CA TRP A 78 -2.03 1.41 -13.52
C TRP A 78 -3.35 2.05 -13.06
N ILE A 79 -3.52 3.37 -13.21
CA ILE A 79 -4.78 4.03 -12.81
C ILE A 79 -5.93 3.65 -13.74
N GLU A 80 -5.68 3.57 -15.06
CA GLU A 80 -6.68 3.11 -16.03
C GLU A 80 -7.15 1.69 -15.71
N LEU A 81 -6.23 0.76 -15.46
CA LEU A 81 -6.56 -0.60 -15.07
C LEU A 81 -7.37 -0.64 -13.77
N THR A 82 -7.01 0.18 -12.78
CA THR A 82 -7.73 0.26 -11.50
C THR A 82 -9.18 0.70 -11.71
N ILE A 83 -9.41 1.72 -12.55
CA ILE A 83 -10.74 2.21 -12.89
C ILE A 83 -11.55 1.16 -13.66
N LEU A 84 -10.93 0.49 -14.64
CA LEU A 84 -11.60 -0.56 -15.42
C LEU A 84 -12.01 -1.74 -14.53
N ILE A 85 -11.14 -2.18 -13.61
CA ILE A 85 -11.45 -3.25 -12.65
C ILE A 85 -12.59 -2.82 -11.71
N PHE A 86 -12.62 -1.56 -11.29
CA PHE A 86 -13.71 -1.05 -10.46
C PHE A 86 -15.05 -1.15 -11.18
N PHE A 87 -15.16 -0.66 -12.43
CA PHE A 87 -16.40 -0.76 -13.21
C PHE A 87 -16.77 -2.21 -13.54
N ALA A 88 -15.79 -3.03 -13.93
CA ALA A 88 -16.01 -4.46 -14.16
C ALA A 88 -16.57 -5.15 -12.90
N SER A 89 -16.08 -4.78 -11.71
CA SER A 89 -16.57 -5.35 -10.45
C SER A 89 -18.03 -5.01 -10.18
N ILE A 90 -18.48 -3.79 -10.50
CA ILE A 90 -19.89 -3.38 -10.35
C ILE A 90 -20.77 -4.26 -11.22
N ILE A 91 -20.40 -4.44 -12.48
CA ILE A 91 -21.15 -5.28 -13.43
C ILE A 91 -21.22 -6.72 -12.93
N VAL A 92 -20.08 -7.31 -12.53
CA VAL A 92 -20.03 -8.69 -12.04
C VAL A 92 -20.85 -8.88 -10.76
N ILE A 93 -20.81 -7.92 -9.82
CA ILE A 93 -21.62 -7.96 -8.60
C ILE A 93 -23.11 -7.93 -8.95
N LEU A 94 -23.53 -7.07 -9.88
CA LEU A 94 -24.94 -6.99 -10.30
C LEU A 94 -25.39 -8.28 -10.97
N VAL A 95 -24.63 -8.79 -11.93
CA VAL A 95 -24.94 -10.04 -12.65
C VAL A 95 -25.01 -11.22 -11.68
N THR A 96 -24.04 -11.34 -10.77
CA THR A 96 -24.04 -12.44 -9.80
C THR A 96 -25.15 -12.33 -8.76
N HIS A 97 -25.57 -11.11 -8.41
CA HIS A 97 -26.70 -10.92 -7.52
C HIS A 97 -28.03 -11.40 -8.14
N ILE A 98 -28.22 -11.19 -9.45
CA ILE A 98 -29.42 -11.57 -10.19
C ILE A 98 -29.43 -13.07 -10.53
N ILE A 99 -28.32 -13.61 -11.05
CA ILE A 99 -28.27 -14.99 -11.57
C ILE A 99 -28.01 -16.01 -10.47
N PHE A 100 -27.25 -15.64 -9.44
CA PHE A 100 -26.74 -16.55 -8.41
C PHE A 100 -27.21 -16.13 -7.02
N GLU A 101 -28.48 -15.71 -6.90
CA GLU A 101 -29.04 -15.16 -5.66
C GLU A 101 -28.81 -16.07 -4.44
N ASP A 102 -29.04 -17.38 -4.63
CA ASP A 102 -28.91 -18.42 -3.59
C ASP A 102 -27.48 -18.90 -3.35
N TYR A 103 -26.53 -18.57 -4.24
CA TYR A 103 -25.15 -19.06 -4.15
C TYR A 103 -24.24 -18.05 -3.46
N ILE A 104 -24.25 -18.10 -2.12
CA ILE A 104 -23.48 -17.19 -1.24
C ILE A 104 -21.98 -17.17 -1.60
N PHE A 105 -21.39 -18.31 -1.95
CA PHE A 105 -19.96 -18.39 -2.30
C PHE A 105 -19.64 -17.54 -3.54
N ILE A 106 -20.39 -17.70 -4.64
CA ILE A 106 -20.19 -16.96 -5.89
C ILE A 106 -20.38 -15.46 -5.65
N ARG A 107 -21.41 -15.09 -4.87
CA ARG A 107 -21.64 -13.68 -4.49
C ARG A 107 -20.51 -13.11 -3.65
N SER A 108 -19.93 -13.88 -2.74
CA SER A 108 -18.75 -13.44 -1.98
C SER A 108 -17.55 -13.22 -2.90
N CYS A 109 -17.31 -14.13 -3.85
CA CYS A 109 -16.21 -14.02 -4.80
C CYS A 109 -16.37 -12.84 -5.77
N SER A 110 -17.60 -12.48 -6.15
CA SER A 110 -17.85 -11.34 -7.04
C SER A 110 -17.28 -10.01 -6.52
N ARG A 111 -17.14 -9.88 -5.19
CA ARG A 111 -16.64 -8.66 -4.53
C ARG A 111 -15.12 -8.50 -4.60
N TYR A 112 -14.38 -9.55 -4.96
CA TYR A 112 -12.91 -9.49 -5.02
C TYR A 112 -12.41 -8.42 -5.98
N GLY A 113 -13.04 -8.24 -7.14
CA GLY A 113 -12.65 -7.19 -8.09
C GLY A 113 -12.76 -5.79 -7.49
N GLY A 114 -13.86 -5.52 -6.78
CA GLY A 114 -14.07 -4.22 -6.11
C GLY A 114 -13.03 -3.97 -5.03
N ASN A 115 -12.80 -4.97 -4.18
CA ASN A 115 -11.77 -4.88 -3.14
C ASN A 115 -10.36 -4.70 -3.71
N LEU A 116 -10.05 -5.37 -4.83
CA LEU A 116 -8.75 -5.23 -5.51
C LEU A 116 -8.58 -3.81 -6.06
N SER A 117 -9.61 -3.25 -6.70
CA SER A 117 -9.57 -1.87 -7.19
C SER A 117 -9.43 -0.85 -6.06
N LEU A 118 -10.11 -1.04 -4.93
CA LEU A 118 -10.01 -0.15 -3.76
C LEU A 118 -8.59 -0.16 -3.18
N TRP A 119 -8.00 -1.34 -2.97
CA TRP A 119 -6.63 -1.42 -2.48
C TRP A 119 -5.61 -0.89 -3.48
N SER A 120 -5.78 -1.17 -4.77
CA SER A 120 -4.94 -0.59 -5.82
C SER A 120 -4.98 0.94 -5.79
N LEU A 121 -6.17 1.52 -5.60
CA LEU A 121 -6.36 2.97 -5.48
C LEU A 121 -5.71 3.54 -4.22
N ILE A 122 -5.78 2.83 -3.08
CA ILE A 122 -5.08 3.22 -1.85
C ILE A 122 -3.57 3.26 -2.08
N ILE A 123 -3.00 2.22 -2.71
CA ILE A 123 -1.56 2.16 -3.01
C ILE A 123 -1.16 3.29 -3.95
N TYR A 124 -1.95 3.54 -5.00
CA TYR A 124 -1.76 4.65 -5.92
C TYR A 124 -1.81 6.01 -5.22
N ALA A 125 -2.77 6.21 -4.32
CA ALA A 125 -2.88 7.44 -3.54
C ALA A 125 -1.64 7.65 -2.63
N THR A 126 -1.14 6.60 -1.97
CA THR A 126 0.12 6.70 -1.20
C THR A 126 1.32 7.03 -2.08
N TYR A 127 1.41 6.45 -3.27
CA TYR A 127 2.45 6.77 -4.24
C TYR A 127 2.38 8.25 -4.67
N LYS A 128 1.19 8.75 -5.02
CA LYS A 128 1.00 10.17 -5.37
C LYS A 128 1.30 11.11 -4.21
N LEU A 129 0.96 10.71 -3.00
CA LEU A 129 1.28 11.47 -1.80
C LEU A 129 2.79 11.56 -1.60
N TYR A 130 3.53 10.47 -1.81
CA TYR A 130 4.99 10.48 -1.83
C TYR A 130 5.55 11.43 -2.89
N ILE A 131 5.16 11.29 -4.16
CA ILE A 131 5.62 12.19 -5.24
C ILE A 131 5.35 13.67 -4.93
N PHE A 132 4.21 13.98 -4.31
CA PHE A 132 3.86 15.35 -3.95
C PHE A 132 4.69 15.92 -2.78
N THR A 133 5.00 15.10 -1.78
CA THR A 133 5.67 15.54 -0.54
C THR A 133 7.19 15.37 -0.54
N GLY A 134 7.73 14.51 -1.41
CA GLY A 134 9.15 14.22 -1.51
C GLY A 134 9.79 13.83 -0.18
N SER A 135 10.85 14.54 0.21
CA SER A 135 11.61 14.32 1.45
C SER A 135 10.78 14.45 2.73
N TYR A 136 9.65 15.17 2.69
CA TYR A 136 8.77 15.36 3.84
C TYR A 136 7.72 14.26 4.02
N TYR A 137 7.69 13.25 3.14
CA TYR A 137 6.68 12.19 3.16
C TYR A 137 6.50 11.53 4.53
N GLY A 138 7.61 11.19 5.21
CA GLY A 138 7.54 10.57 6.54
C GLY A 138 6.82 11.42 7.58
N ILE A 139 7.04 12.75 7.57
CA ILE A 139 6.36 13.70 8.48
C ILE A 139 4.88 13.79 8.13
N VAL A 140 4.55 13.88 6.85
CA VAL A 140 3.15 13.94 6.39
C VAL A 140 2.39 12.68 6.78
N LEU A 141 3.01 11.51 6.64
CA LEU A 141 2.41 10.23 7.03
C LEU A 141 2.15 10.18 8.54
N PHE A 142 3.08 10.68 9.35
CA PHE A 142 2.88 10.81 10.80
C PHE A 142 1.72 11.76 11.13
N ALA A 143 1.64 12.91 10.46
CA ALA A 143 0.55 13.87 10.65
C ALA A 143 -0.82 13.27 10.30
N ILE A 144 -0.92 12.54 9.18
CA ILE A 144 -2.15 11.83 8.78
C ILE A 144 -2.54 10.80 9.85
N SER A 145 -1.57 10.02 10.35
CA SER A 145 -1.80 9.05 11.42
C SER A 145 -2.33 9.71 12.70
N ALA A 146 -1.73 10.83 13.11
CA ALA A 146 -2.18 11.59 14.28
C ALA A 146 -3.61 12.14 14.11
N VAL A 147 -3.94 12.68 12.93
CA VAL A 147 -5.29 13.16 12.61
C VAL A 147 -6.31 12.01 12.64
N LEU A 148 -5.98 10.88 12.03
CA LEU A 148 -6.85 9.69 12.04
C LEU A 148 -7.08 9.16 13.45
N HIS A 149 -6.03 9.13 14.28
CA HIS A 149 -6.13 8.77 15.69
C HIS A 149 -7.08 9.73 16.43
N TRP A 150 -6.92 11.03 16.24
CA TRP A 150 -7.76 12.04 16.90
C TRP A 150 -9.22 11.97 16.47
N VAL A 151 -9.49 11.76 15.18
CA VAL A 151 -10.86 11.55 14.66
C VAL A 151 -11.49 10.30 15.28
N LYS A 152 -10.73 9.20 15.38
CA LYS A 152 -11.20 7.96 16.00
C LYS A 152 -11.52 8.15 17.48
N GLU A 153 -10.66 8.85 18.20
CA GLU A 153 -10.85 9.16 19.62
C GLU A 153 -12.09 10.03 19.85
N LYS A 154 -12.26 11.09 19.06
CA LYS A 154 -13.44 11.96 19.14
C LYS A 154 -14.74 11.21 18.87
N LYS A 155 -14.74 10.29 17.88
CA LYS A 155 -15.90 9.43 17.59
C LYS A 155 -16.22 8.48 18.75
N SER A 156 -15.20 7.88 19.37
CA SER A 156 -15.34 7.02 20.55
C SER A 156 -15.92 7.78 21.75
N ASN A 157 -15.41 8.99 22.00
CA ASN A 157 -15.87 9.86 23.09
C ASN A 157 -17.30 10.38 22.87
N LEU A 158 -17.70 10.63 21.62
CA LEU A 158 -19.09 10.93 21.29
C LEU A 158 -20.00 9.74 21.56
N LEU A 159 -19.63 8.53 21.13
CA LEU A 159 -20.42 7.32 21.39
C LEU A 159 -20.55 7.01 22.89
N ARG A 160 -19.50 7.26 23.68
CA ARG A 160 -19.53 7.17 25.15
C ARG A 160 -20.38 8.22 25.86
N ARG A 161 -20.75 9.33 25.20
CA ARG A 161 -21.69 10.31 25.76
C ARG A 161 -23.15 9.95 25.50
N PHE A 162 -23.42 9.03 24.58
CA PHE A 162 -24.77 8.55 24.25
C PHE A 162 -25.16 7.25 24.95
N TYR A 163 -24.21 6.58 25.62
CA TYR A 163 -24.41 5.43 26.51
C TYR A 163 -24.11 5.84 27.95
#